data_AF-A0A379WRW3-F1
#
_entry.id   AF-A0A379WRW3-F1
#
_cell.length_a   1.000
_cell.length_b   1.000
_cell.length_c   1.000
_cell.angle_alpha   90.00
_cell.angle_beta   90.00
_cell.angle_gamma   90.00
#
_symmetry.space_group_name_H-M   'P 1'
#
loop_
_entity.id
_entity.type
_entity.pdbx_description
1 polymer ?
#
loop_
_entity_poly.entity_id
_entity_poly.type
_entity_poly.pdbx_seq_one_letter_code
_entity_poly.pdbx_strand_id
1 'polypeptide(L)'
;MGVCIIWFGGESLARQLAGMLSAGLHFDHRMVNDPNLILGQIILLIKAAMMALLPLIAGVVLVALISPVMLGGLIFSGKSLQPKFSKLNPLPGIKRMFSAQTGAELLKAVLKSTLVGCVTGFYLWHHWPQMMRLMAESPIVAMGNALDLVGLCALLVVLGVIPMVGFDVFFQIFSHLKKLRMSRQDIRDEFKESEGDPHVKGKIRQMQRAAAQRRMMEDVPKADVIVTNPTHYSVALQYDENKMSAPKVVAKGLINSAAHSRDRR
;
A
#
# COMPACT_ATOMS: atom_id res chain seq x y z
N MET A 1 -4.62 18.48 -14.06
CA MET A 1 -5.90 17.78 -13.91
C MET A 1 -7.02 18.68 -13.41
N GLY A 2 -7.01 19.20 -12.17
CA GLY A 2 -8.08 20.08 -11.67
C GLY A 2 -8.32 21.33 -12.54
N VAL A 3 -7.24 22.02 -12.93
CA VAL A 3 -7.32 23.15 -13.86
C VAL A 3 -7.86 22.73 -15.23
N CYS A 4 -7.55 21.53 -15.72
CA CYS A 4 -8.07 21.01 -16.99
C CYS A 4 -9.58 20.73 -16.90
N ILE A 5 -10.05 20.16 -15.78
CA ILE A 5 -11.49 19.92 -15.53
C ILE A 5 -12.25 21.25 -15.50
N ILE A 6 -11.67 22.28 -14.86
CA ILE A 6 -12.24 23.62 -14.81
C ILE A 6 -12.18 24.29 -16.19
N TRP A 7 -11.12 24.08 -16.97
CA TRP A 7 -11.01 24.67 -18.31
C TRP A 7 -12.04 24.08 -19.28
N PHE A 8 -12.19 22.75 -19.32
CA PHE A 8 -13.14 22.08 -20.22
C PHE A 8 -14.60 22.12 -19.72
N GLY A 9 -14.81 22.05 -18.41
CA GLY A 9 -16.14 21.97 -17.80
C GLY A 9 -16.65 23.29 -17.20
N GLY A 10 -15.77 24.25 -16.93
CA GLY A 10 -16.09 25.47 -16.20
C GLY A 10 -17.00 26.43 -16.95
N GLU A 11 -16.89 26.53 -18.28
CA GLU A 11 -17.78 27.37 -19.08
C GLU A 11 -19.22 26.82 -19.08
N SER A 12 -19.38 25.50 -19.16
CA SER A 12 -20.67 24.82 -19.04
C SER A 12 -21.25 24.97 -17.63
N LEU A 13 -20.42 24.76 -16.60
CA LEU A 13 -20.79 24.94 -15.20
C LEU A 13 -21.23 26.38 -14.91
N ALA A 14 -20.46 27.38 -15.36
CA ALA A 14 -20.75 28.79 -15.16
C ALA A 14 -22.06 29.21 -15.82
N ARG A 15 -22.32 28.76 -17.07
CA ARG A 15 -23.60 29.00 -17.75
C ARG A 15 -24.78 28.36 -17.03
N GLN A 16 -24.63 27.13 -16.55
CA GLN A 16 -25.69 26.44 -15.82
C GLN A 16 -25.97 27.13 -14.47
N LEU A 17 -24.95 27.53 -13.72
CA LEU A 17 -25.11 28.27 -12.46
C LEU A 17 -25.72 29.65 -12.68
N ALA A 18 -25.30 30.38 -13.72
CA ALA A 18 -25.89 31.66 -14.08
C ALA A 18 -27.37 31.53 -14.50
N GLY A 19 -27.70 30.48 -15.26
CA GLY A 19 -29.07 30.15 -15.64
C GLY A 19 -29.93 29.79 -14.42
N MET A 20 -29.39 29.04 -13.47
CA MET A 20 -30.06 28.71 -12.21
C MET A 20 -30.30 29.95 -11.35
N LEU A 21 -29.31 30.84 -11.24
CA LEU A 21 -29.44 32.08 -10.49
C LEU A 21 -30.49 33.00 -11.13
N SER A 22 -30.47 33.14 -12.45
CA SER A 22 -31.48 33.89 -13.21
C SER A 22 -32.89 33.31 -13.01
N ALA A 23 -33.05 31.99 -13.14
CA ALA A 23 -34.31 31.30 -12.93
C ALA A 23 -34.80 31.30 -11.47
N GLY A 24 -33.89 31.38 -10.50
CA GLY A 24 -34.21 31.48 -9.07
C GLY A 24 -34.57 32.90 -8.61
N LEU A 25 -34.06 33.92 -9.31
CA LEU A 25 -34.38 35.33 -9.03
C LEU A 25 -35.60 35.85 -9.79
N HIS A 26 -36.09 35.10 -10.78
CA HIS A 26 -37.30 35.42 -11.51
C HIS A 26 -38.54 34.90 -10.76
N PHE A 27 -39.08 35.71 -9.85
CA PHE A 27 -40.30 35.40 -9.11
C PHE A 27 -41.54 35.80 -9.91
N ASP A 28 -42.19 34.82 -10.53
CA ASP A 28 -43.46 35.06 -11.21
C ASP A 28 -44.63 35.07 -10.19
N HIS A 29 -45.56 36.02 -10.31
CA HIS A 29 -46.62 36.24 -9.32
C HIS A 29 -47.56 35.03 -9.18
N ARG A 30 -47.62 34.17 -10.21
CA ARG A 30 -48.36 32.91 -10.23
C ARG A 30 -47.73 31.81 -9.38
N MET A 31 -46.41 31.84 -9.18
CA MET A 31 -45.72 30.87 -8.32
C MET A 31 -46.03 31.09 -6.85
N VAL A 32 -46.30 32.33 -6.42
CA VAL A 32 -46.60 32.65 -5.01
C VAL A 32 -47.93 32.06 -4.55
N ASN A 33 -48.88 31.87 -5.46
CA ASN A 33 -50.24 31.42 -5.13
C ASN A 33 -50.43 29.90 -5.16
N ASP A 34 -49.51 29.14 -5.77
CA ASP A 34 -49.62 27.68 -5.93
C ASP A 34 -48.39 26.95 -5.34
N PRO A 35 -48.50 26.36 -4.13
CA PRO A 35 -47.40 25.65 -3.46
C PRO A 35 -46.79 24.51 -4.29
N ASN A 36 -47.59 23.86 -5.14
CA ASN A 36 -47.15 22.75 -6.00
C ASN A 36 -46.20 23.22 -7.12
N LEU A 37 -46.38 24.44 -7.63
CA LEU A 37 -45.52 25.01 -8.66
C LEU A 37 -44.15 25.42 -8.08
N ILE A 38 -44.12 25.92 -6.84
CA ILE A 38 -42.88 26.20 -6.11
C ILE A 38 -42.08 24.92 -5.90
N LEU A 39 -42.74 23.83 -5.46
CA LEU A 39 -42.08 22.55 -5.24
C LEU A 39 -41.47 21.99 -6.53
N GLY A 40 -42.20 22.07 -7.66
CA GLY A 40 -41.71 21.67 -8.98
C GLY A 40 -40.48 22.47 -9.43
N GLN A 41 -40.49 23.80 -9.22
CA GLN A 41 -39.37 24.67 -9.56
C GLN A 41 -38.12 24.36 -8.72
N ILE A 42 -38.28 24.11 -7.42
CA ILE A 42 -37.19 23.73 -6.52
C ILE A 42 -36.55 22.40 -6.96
N ILE A 43 -37.37 21.39 -7.27
CA ILE A 43 -36.87 20.08 -7.75
C ILE A 43 -36.09 20.25 -9.06
N LEU A 44 -36.57 21.09 -9.97
CA LEU A 44 -35.92 21.34 -11.26
C LEU A 44 -34.56 22.05 -11.08
N LEU A 45 -34.50 23.03 -10.17
CA LEU A 45 -33.24 23.70 -9.79
C LEU A 45 -32.26 22.74 -9.12
N ILE A 46 -32.70 21.88 -8.21
CA ILE A 46 -31.84 20.86 -7.58
C ILE A 46 -31.29 19.90 -8.63
N LYS A 47 -32.13 19.42 -9.55
CA LYS A 47 -31.71 18.53 -10.64
C LYS A 47 -30.68 19.20 -11.55
N ALA A 48 -30.89 20.48 -11.88
CA ALA A 48 -29.95 21.27 -12.66
C ALA A 48 -28.59 21.43 -11.94
N ALA A 49 -28.59 21.74 -10.64
CA ALA A 49 -27.36 21.80 -9.84
C ALA A 49 -26.62 20.46 -9.82
N MET A 50 -27.34 19.35 -9.64
CA MET A 50 -26.75 18.02 -9.64
C MET A 50 -26.10 17.71 -11.00
N MET A 51 -26.77 17.98 -12.11
CA MET A 51 -26.22 17.76 -13.46
C MET A 51 -25.02 18.68 -13.75
N ALA A 52 -25.05 19.91 -13.25
CA ALA A 52 -23.95 20.86 -13.41
C ALA A 52 -22.69 20.42 -12.66
N LEU A 53 -22.86 19.89 -11.43
CA LEU A 53 -21.75 19.46 -10.58
C LEU A 53 -21.21 18.07 -10.93
N LEU A 54 -22.04 17.23 -11.57
CA LEU A 54 -21.71 15.86 -11.98
C LEU A 54 -20.35 15.72 -12.70
N PRO A 55 -20.03 16.49 -13.77
CA PRO A 55 -18.75 16.34 -14.48
C PRO A 55 -17.55 16.68 -13.58
N LEU A 56 -17.69 17.64 -12.66
CA LEU A 56 -16.64 18.00 -11.73
C LEU A 56 -16.39 16.89 -10.71
N ILE A 57 -17.47 16.34 -10.12
CA ILE A 57 -17.39 15.21 -9.20
C ILE A 57 -16.80 13.99 -9.90
N ALA A 58 -17.33 13.64 -11.07
CA ALA A 58 -16.86 12.50 -11.85
C ALA A 58 -15.37 12.62 -12.19
N GLY A 59 -14.91 13.81 -12.60
CA GLY A 59 -13.50 14.08 -12.87
C GLY A 59 -12.62 13.90 -11.64
N VAL A 60 -13.03 14.42 -10.48
CA VAL A 60 -12.29 14.26 -9.22
C VAL A 60 -12.25 12.79 -8.78
N VAL A 61 -13.36 12.07 -8.86
CA VAL A 61 -13.45 10.64 -8.53
C VAL A 61 -12.54 9.82 -9.43
N LEU A 62 -12.55 10.05 -10.75
CA LEU A 62 -11.66 9.35 -11.68
C LEU A 62 -10.19 9.58 -11.32
N VAL A 63 -9.80 10.83 -11.02
CA VAL A 63 -8.43 11.15 -10.61
C VAL A 63 -8.07 10.46 -9.29
N ALA A 64 -8.98 10.46 -8.31
CA ALA A 64 -8.77 9.80 -7.02
C ALA A 64 -8.59 8.27 -7.15
N LEU A 65 -9.25 7.65 -8.13
CA LEU A 65 -9.10 6.23 -8.42
C LEU A 65 -7.83 5.92 -9.22
N ILE A 66 -7.50 6.72 -10.23
CA ILE A 66 -6.37 6.46 -11.15
C ILE A 66 -5.03 6.81 -10.48
N SER A 67 -4.97 7.88 -9.68
CA SER A 67 -3.71 8.37 -9.11
C SER A 67 -2.96 7.33 -8.25
N PRO A 68 -3.62 6.60 -7.31
CA PRO A 68 -2.96 5.55 -6.54
C PRO A 68 -2.53 4.35 -7.40
N VAL A 69 -3.35 3.98 -8.40
CA VAL A 69 -3.07 2.87 -9.32
C VAL A 69 -1.75 3.10 -10.06
N MET A 70 -1.50 4.33 -10.52
CA MET A 70 -0.28 4.67 -11.26
C MET A 70 0.99 4.67 -10.40
N LEU A 71 0.89 4.91 -9.09
CA LEU A 71 2.05 5.00 -8.19
C LEU A 71 2.45 3.66 -7.53
N GLY A 72 1.50 2.76 -7.29
CA GLY A 72 1.78 1.54 -6.51
C GLY A 72 0.82 0.36 -6.71
N GLY A 73 -0.11 0.44 -7.65
CA GLY A 73 -1.09 -0.62 -7.94
C GLY A 73 -2.25 -0.71 -6.93
N LEU A 74 -3.27 -1.50 -7.27
CA LEU A 74 -4.42 -1.78 -6.41
C LEU A 74 -4.12 -2.97 -5.48
N ILE A 75 -3.70 -2.67 -4.24
CA ILE A 75 -3.48 -3.70 -3.22
C ILE A 75 -4.72 -3.82 -2.35
N PHE A 76 -5.61 -4.76 -2.69
CA PHE A 76 -6.75 -5.11 -1.85
C PHE A 76 -6.28 -6.05 -0.73
N SER A 77 -6.20 -5.54 0.50
CA SER A 77 -5.86 -6.35 1.69
C SER A 77 -6.94 -6.26 2.75
N GLY A 78 -7.72 -7.33 2.89
CA GLY A 78 -8.71 -7.47 3.97
C GLY A 78 -8.08 -7.39 5.37
N LYS A 79 -6.78 -7.70 5.50
CA LYS A 79 -6.01 -7.55 6.76
C LYS A 79 -5.74 -6.09 7.14
N SER A 80 -5.89 -5.13 6.20
CA SER A 80 -5.71 -3.70 6.46
C SER A 80 -6.95 -3.05 7.09
N LEU A 81 -8.13 -3.67 6.93
CA LEU A 81 -9.40 -3.26 7.53
C LEU A 81 -9.53 -3.67 9.01
N GLN A 82 -8.66 -4.54 9.51
CA GLN A 82 -8.66 -4.90 10.93
C GLN A 82 -8.13 -3.73 11.79
N PRO A 83 -8.86 -3.31 12.84
CA PRO A 83 -8.38 -2.28 13.75
C PRO A 83 -7.16 -2.80 14.51
N LYS A 84 -5.98 -2.28 14.17
CA LYS A 84 -4.72 -2.59 14.87
C LYS A 84 -4.43 -1.53 15.91
N PHE A 85 -4.63 -1.84 17.19
CA PHE A 85 -4.31 -0.94 18.32
C PHE A 85 -2.83 -0.51 18.37
N SER A 86 -1.93 -1.28 17.75
CA SER A 86 -0.53 -0.89 17.58
C SER A 86 -0.32 0.37 16.74
N LYS A 87 -1.28 0.74 15.87
CA LYS A 87 -1.25 1.99 15.10
C LYS A 87 -1.68 3.22 15.90
N LEU A 88 -2.27 3.04 17.09
CA LEU A 88 -2.69 4.14 17.98
C LEU A 88 -1.54 4.66 18.87
N ASN A 89 -0.40 3.96 18.92
CA ASN A 89 0.74 4.43 19.69
C ASN A 89 1.38 5.66 19.00
N PRO A 90 1.49 6.82 19.65
CA PRO A 90 2.02 8.05 19.05
C PRO A 90 3.55 8.07 18.92
N LEU A 91 4.28 7.27 19.71
CA LEU A 91 5.75 7.26 19.73
C LEU A 91 6.39 6.97 18.34
N PRO A 92 5.96 5.94 17.59
CA PRO A 92 6.43 5.73 16.22
C PRO A 92 6.07 6.88 15.27
N GLY A 93 4.92 7.52 15.49
CA GLY A 93 4.45 8.67 14.71
C GLY A 93 5.39 9.87 14.86
N ILE A 94 5.74 10.22 16.10
CA ILE A 94 6.68 11.32 16.40
C ILE A 94 8.06 11.02 15.82
N LYS A 95 8.59 9.80 16.00
CA LYS A 95 9.88 9.41 15.41
C LYS A 95 9.88 9.52 13.88
N ARG A 96 8.75 9.21 13.24
CA ARG A 96 8.58 9.39 11.79
C ARG A 96 8.53 10.87 11.40
N MET A 97 7.88 11.73 12.19
CA MET A 97 7.88 13.18 11.97
C MET A 97 9.30 13.78 11.99
N PHE A 98 10.19 13.29 12.85
CA PHE A 98 11.60 13.74 12.92
C PHE A 98 12.57 12.95 12.01
N SER A 99 12.05 12.27 10.99
CA SER A 99 12.89 11.56 10.03
C SER A 99 13.42 12.48 8.93
N ALA A 100 14.59 12.13 8.36
CA ALA A 100 15.14 12.80 7.17
C ALA A 100 14.15 12.81 5.99
N GLN A 101 13.22 11.85 5.95
CA GLN A 101 12.16 11.79 4.94
C GLN A 101 11.15 12.94 5.10
N THR A 102 10.70 13.24 6.32
CA THR A 102 9.78 14.35 6.57
C THR A 102 10.44 15.70 6.30
N GLY A 103 11.73 15.86 6.63
CA GLY A 103 12.50 17.05 6.28
C GLY A 103 12.58 17.28 4.77
N ALA A 104 12.82 16.22 3.99
CA ALA A 104 12.81 16.29 2.54
C ALA A 104 11.41 16.61 1.96
N GLU A 105 10.35 16.07 2.56
CA GLU A 105 8.96 16.38 2.18
C GLU A 105 8.61 17.85 2.47
N LEU A 106 9.02 18.38 3.61
CA LEU A 106 8.84 19.80 3.98
C LEU A 106 9.59 20.71 3.01
N LEU A 107 10.86 20.40 2.71
CA LEU A 107 11.64 21.19 1.75
C LEU A 107 10.97 21.23 0.37
N LYS A 108 10.49 20.08 -0.12
CA LYS A 108 9.73 20.02 -1.38
C LYS A 108 8.45 20.86 -1.30
N ALA A 109 7.73 20.85 -0.18
CA ALA A 109 6.52 21.64 0.00
C ALA A 109 6.81 23.15 -0.02
N VAL A 110 7.85 23.59 0.70
CA VAL A 110 8.31 24.99 0.70
C VAL A 110 8.71 25.43 -0.70
N LEU A 111 9.55 24.65 -1.38
CA LEU A 111 9.98 24.96 -2.75
C LEU A 111 8.80 25.05 -3.72
N LYS A 112 7.79 24.16 -3.62
CA LYS A 112 6.56 24.21 -4.44
C LYS A 112 5.78 25.49 -4.15
N SER A 113 5.59 25.82 -2.88
CA SER A 113 4.85 27.02 -2.46
C SER A 113 5.53 28.30 -2.93
N THR A 114 6.86 28.39 -2.77
CA THR A 114 7.64 29.54 -3.23
C THR A 114 7.58 29.67 -4.74
N LEU A 115 7.71 28.56 -5.49
CA LEU A 115 7.59 28.57 -6.95
C LEU A 115 6.23 29.11 -7.40
N VAL A 116 5.14 28.59 -6.83
CA VAL A 116 3.77 29.06 -7.13
C VAL A 116 3.63 30.54 -6.79
N GLY A 117 4.10 30.96 -5.62
CA GLY A 117 4.07 32.36 -5.19
C GLY A 117 4.85 33.29 -6.12
N CYS A 118 6.05 32.89 -6.55
CA CYS A 118 6.86 33.66 -7.49
C CYS A 118 6.20 33.75 -8.86
N VAL A 119 5.73 32.63 -9.43
CA VAL A 119 5.07 32.62 -10.75
C VAL A 119 3.81 33.50 -10.72
N THR A 120 2.99 33.34 -9.69
CA THR A 120 1.77 34.14 -9.52
C THR A 120 2.10 35.62 -9.30
N GLY A 121 3.07 35.93 -8.44
CA GLY A 121 3.50 37.30 -8.17
C GLY A 121 4.06 38.02 -9.39
N PHE A 122 4.94 37.36 -10.15
CA PHE A 122 5.47 37.90 -11.40
C PHE A 122 4.38 38.09 -12.45
N TYR A 123 3.46 37.13 -12.56
CA TYR A 123 2.32 37.24 -13.47
C TYR A 123 1.44 38.45 -13.12
N LEU A 124 1.07 38.61 -11.85
CA LEU A 124 0.27 39.74 -11.39
C LEU A 124 0.98 41.08 -11.59
N TRP A 125 2.30 41.15 -11.36
CA TRP A 125 3.06 42.37 -11.63
C TRP A 125 3.03 42.70 -13.13
N HIS A 126 3.34 41.73 -13.99
CA HIS A 126 3.38 41.97 -15.44
C HIS A 126 2.01 42.36 -16.02
N HIS A 127 0.94 41.74 -15.52
CA HIS A 127 -0.43 41.99 -15.97
C HIS A 127 -1.17 43.06 -15.16
N TRP A 128 -0.49 43.75 -14.23
CA TRP A 128 -1.06 44.81 -13.41
C TRP A 128 -1.79 45.89 -14.24
N PRO A 129 -1.23 46.40 -15.36
CA PRO A 129 -1.92 47.40 -16.17
C PRO A 129 -3.20 46.86 -16.82
N GLN A 130 -3.22 45.57 -17.20
CA GLN A 130 -4.41 44.94 -17.76
C GLN A 130 -5.51 44.79 -16.71
N MET A 131 -5.16 44.40 -15.48
CA MET A 131 -6.10 44.36 -14.35
C MET A 131 -6.71 45.73 -14.04
N MET A 132 -5.93 46.81 -14.15
CA MET A 132 -6.45 48.17 -13.99
C MET A 132 -7.42 48.55 -15.12
N ARG A 133 -7.20 48.07 -16.35
CA ARG A 133 -8.10 48.30 -17.49
C ARG A 133 -9.47 47.65 -17.31
N LEU A 134 -9.54 46.49 -16.65
CA LEU A 134 -10.80 45.81 -16.37
C LEU A 134 -11.81 46.70 -15.60
N MET A 135 -11.33 47.63 -14.76
CA MET A 135 -12.21 48.55 -14.02
C MET A 135 -12.95 49.55 -14.93
N ALA A 136 -12.41 49.80 -16.13
CA ALA A 136 -12.98 50.73 -17.10
C ALA A 136 -13.78 50.03 -18.22
N GLU A 137 -13.81 48.70 -18.23
CA GLU A 137 -14.53 47.91 -19.23
C GLU A 137 -15.99 47.66 -18.83
N SER A 138 -16.84 47.35 -19.83
CA SER A 138 -18.22 46.92 -19.59
C SER A 138 -18.25 45.64 -18.74
N PRO A 139 -19.17 45.49 -17.76
CA PRO A 139 -19.19 44.37 -16.82
C PRO A 139 -19.15 42.99 -17.49
N ILE A 140 -19.82 42.82 -18.63
CA ILE A 140 -19.88 41.54 -19.34
C ILE A 140 -18.54 41.17 -19.99
N VAL A 141 -17.83 42.16 -20.53
CA VAL A 141 -16.52 42.00 -21.20
C VAL A 141 -15.43 41.86 -20.14
N ALA A 142 -15.51 42.65 -19.07
CA ALA A 142 -14.60 42.58 -17.93
C ALA A 142 -14.61 41.19 -17.27
N MET A 143 -15.79 40.55 -17.16
CA MET A 143 -15.90 39.17 -16.64
C MET A 143 -15.18 38.14 -17.52
N GLY A 144 -15.34 38.22 -18.85
CA GLY A 144 -14.64 37.33 -19.78
C GLY A 144 -13.13 37.50 -19.69
N ASN A 145 -12.66 38.76 -19.78
CA ASN A 145 -11.24 39.08 -19.70
C ASN A 145 -10.62 38.72 -18.34
N ALA A 146 -11.37 38.84 -17.24
CA ALA A 146 -10.94 38.40 -15.91
C ALA A 146 -10.75 36.88 -15.85
N LEU A 147 -11.69 36.11 -16.41
CA LEU A 147 -11.60 34.66 -16.46
C LEU A 147 -10.42 34.19 -17.31
N ASP A 148 -10.15 34.84 -18.44
CA ASP A 148 -8.99 34.56 -19.28
C ASP A 148 -7.68 34.84 -18.55
N LEU A 149 -7.59 35.96 -17.83
CA LEU A 149 -6.41 36.32 -17.03
C LEU A 149 -6.15 35.29 -15.92
N VAL A 150 -7.20 34.88 -15.20
CA VAL A 150 -7.11 33.84 -14.16
C VAL A 150 -6.75 32.49 -14.77
N GLY A 151 -7.35 32.13 -15.90
CA GLY A 151 -7.08 30.90 -16.60
C GLY A 151 -5.61 30.80 -17.05
N LEU A 152 -5.09 31.85 -17.67
CA LEU A 152 -3.71 31.92 -18.14
C LEU A 152 -2.73 31.88 -16.96
N CYS A 153 -3.02 32.58 -15.86
CA CYS A 153 -2.25 32.48 -14.62
C CYS A 153 -2.21 31.04 -14.10
N ALA A 154 -3.36 30.38 -13.97
CA ALA A 154 -3.47 29.01 -13.49
C ALA A 154 -2.70 28.03 -14.41
N LEU A 155 -2.77 28.23 -15.72
CA LEU A 155 -2.04 27.43 -16.71
C LEU A 155 -0.53 27.58 -16.55
N LEU A 156 -0.02 28.80 -16.38
CA LEU A 156 1.41 29.06 -16.13
C LEU A 156 1.90 28.43 -14.83
N VAL A 157 1.11 28.53 -13.76
CA VAL A 157 1.43 27.90 -12.47
C VAL A 157 1.50 26.38 -12.61
N VAL A 158 0.51 25.77 -13.30
CA VAL A 158 0.50 24.33 -13.54
C VAL A 158 1.74 23.91 -14.34
N LEU A 159 2.05 24.62 -15.44
CA LEU A 159 3.24 24.35 -16.25
C LEU A 159 4.54 24.45 -15.45
N GLY A 160 4.67 25.48 -14.59
CA GLY A 160 5.84 25.66 -13.74
C GLY A 160 6.02 24.54 -12.71
N VAL A 161 4.93 23.99 -12.18
CA VAL A 161 4.95 22.95 -11.14
C VAL A 161 5.17 21.53 -11.71
N ILE A 162 4.89 21.30 -13.01
CA ILE A 162 5.02 19.97 -13.66
C ILE A 162 6.40 19.32 -13.44
N PRO A 163 7.55 19.98 -13.73
CA PRO A 163 8.87 19.37 -13.56
C PRO A 163 9.11 18.93 -12.11
N MET A 164 8.63 19.73 -11.16
CA MET A 164 8.80 19.49 -9.74
C MET A 164 7.95 18.32 -9.24
N VAL A 165 6.73 18.18 -9.75
CA VAL A 165 5.87 17.01 -9.50
C VAL A 165 6.46 15.75 -10.14
N GLY A 166 7.01 15.86 -11.36
CA GLY A 166 7.71 14.74 -12.01
C GLY A 166 8.89 14.22 -11.17
N PHE A 167 9.71 15.14 -10.64
CA PHE A 167 10.79 14.77 -9.73
C PHE A 167 10.28 14.11 -8.43
N ASP A 168 9.18 14.60 -7.87
CA ASP A 168 8.57 14.04 -6.67
C ASP A 168 8.10 12.60 -6.87
N VAL A 169 7.43 12.33 -8.01
CA VAL A 169 6.99 10.98 -8.40
C VAL A 169 8.18 10.04 -8.58
N PHE A 170 9.24 10.49 -9.26
CA PHE A 170 10.46 9.67 -9.41
C PHE A 170 11.09 9.34 -8.05
N PHE A 171 11.22 10.33 -7.18
CA PHE A 171 11.73 10.13 -5.83
C PHE A 171 10.85 9.18 -5.01
N GLN A 172 9.53 9.25 -5.17
CA GLN A 172 8.58 8.39 -4.50
C GLN A 172 8.69 6.93 -4.97
N ILE A 173 8.80 6.69 -6.29
CA ILE A 173 9.03 5.35 -6.85
C ILE A 173 10.37 4.80 -6.36
N PHE A 174 11.44 5.60 -6.40
CA PHE A 174 12.75 5.20 -5.92
C PHE A 174 12.74 4.87 -4.42
N SER A 175 12.07 5.70 -3.60
CA SER A 175 11.91 5.46 -2.17
C SER A 175 11.10 4.19 -1.89
N HIS A 176 10.04 3.95 -2.67
CA HIS A 176 9.22 2.75 -2.57
C HIS A 176 10.05 1.49 -2.90
N LEU A 177 10.77 1.50 -4.02
CA LEU A 177 11.69 0.43 -4.40
C LEU A 177 12.78 0.20 -3.35
N LYS A 178 13.34 1.27 -2.77
CA LYS A 178 14.34 1.17 -1.70
C LYS A 178 13.76 0.54 -0.44
N LYS A 179 12.49 0.81 -0.09
CA LYS A 179 11.79 0.20 1.06
C LYS A 179 11.49 -1.28 0.84
N LEU A 180 11.33 -1.72 -0.40
CA LEU A 180 11.13 -3.13 -0.75
C LEU A 180 12.43 -3.95 -0.79
N ARG A 181 13.60 -3.31 -0.75
CA ARG A 181 14.87 -4.03 -0.67
C ARG A 181 15.02 -4.61 0.73
N MET A 182 15.04 -5.94 0.82
CA MET A 182 15.39 -6.62 2.06
C MET A 182 16.81 -6.25 2.48
N SER A 183 16.99 -5.89 3.74
CA SER A 183 18.33 -5.72 4.29
C SER A 183 19.00 -7.09 4.44
N ARG A 184 20.33 -7.13 4.55
CA ARG A 184 21.05 -8.38 4.87
C ARG A 184 20.61 -8.98 6.20
N GLN A 185 20.06 -8.16 7.09
CA GLN A 185 19.49 -8.59 8.37
C GLN A 185 18.14 -9.27 8.14
N ASP A 186 17.24 -8.64 7.37
CA ASP A 186 15.93 -9.20 7.03
C ASP A 186 16.05 -10.53 6.29
N ILE A 187 16.98 -10.66 5.34
CA ILE A 187 17.24 -11.92 4.64
C ILE A 187 17.68 -13.02 5.61
N ARG A 188 18.54 -12.69 6.59
CA ARG A 188 19.00 -13.67 7.59
C ARG A 188 17.87 -14.08 8.54
N ASP A 189 17.02 -13.15 8.92
CA ASP A 189 15.90 -13.42 9.83
C ASP A 189 14.81 -14.21 9.11
N GLU A 190 14.52 -13.91 7.84
CA GLU A 190 13.60 -14.67 6.99
C GLU A 190 14.11 -16.10 6.71
N PHE A 191 15.43 -16.27 6.52
CA PHE A 191 16.07 -17.59 6.44
C PHE A 191 15.92 -18.40 7.74
N LYS A 192 16.10 -17.75 8.91
CA LYS A 192 15.91 -18.39 10.21
C LYS A 192 14.45 -18.78 10.46
N GLU A 193 13.51 -17.96 10.02
CA GLU A 193 12.07 -18.18 10.21
C GLU A 193 11.53 -19.25 9.24
N SER A 194 12.07 -19.32 8.02
CA SER A 194 11.68 -20.29 6.98
C SER A 194 12.32 -21.67 7.14
N GLU A 195 13.63 -21.74 7.45
CA GLU A 195 14.33 -23.03 7.60
C GLU A 195 14.35 -23.56 9.05
N GLY A 196 14.01 -22.71 10.01
CA GLY A 196 14.16 -22.98 11.44
C GLY A 196 15.63 -22.95 11.88
N ASP A 197 15.87 -22.79 13.18
CA ASP A 197 17.23 -22.79 13.72
C ASP A 197 17.92 -24.15 13.41
N PRO A 198 19.09 -24.14 12.74
CA PRO A 198 19.87 -25.35 12.46
C PRO A 198 20.12 -26.21 13.71
N HIS A 199 20.28 -25.57 14.88
CA HIS A 199 20.45 -26.26 16.16
C HIS A 199 19.18 -26.99 16.58
N VAL A 200 18.00 -26.41 16.36
CA VAL A 200 16.71 -27.05 16.67
C VAL A 200 16.46 -28.23 15.74
N LYS A 201 16.71 -28.08 14.43
CA LYS A 201 16.61 -29.17 13.45
C LYS A 201 17.59 -30.30 13.75
N GLY A 202 18.82 -29.96 14.17
CA GLY A 202 19.81 -30.92 14.65
C GLY A 202 19.35 -31.69 15.89
N LYS A 203 18.79 -30.98 16.88
CA LYS A 203 18.29 -31.57 18.12
C LYS A 203 17.10 -32.50 17.90
N ILE A 204 16.17 -32.12 17.01
CA ILE A 204 15.05 -33.00 16.60
C ILE A 204 15.57 -34.28 15.96
N ARG A 205 16.53 -34.20 15.02
CA ARG A 205 17.14 -35.39 14.41
C ARG A 205 17.85 -36.27 15.43
N GLN A 206 18.53 -35.67 16.41
CA GLN A 206 19.19 -36.42 17.49
C GLN A 206 18.17 -37.14 18.37
N MET A 207 17.08 -36.47 18.76
CA MET A 207 16.00 -37.08 19.55
C MET A 207 15.30 -38.21 18.77
N GLN A 208 15.04 -38.04 17.47
CA GLN A 208 14.47 -39.08 16.61
C GLN A 208 15.38 -40.31 16.54
N ARG A 209 16.71 -40.12 16.39
CA ARG A 209 17.68 -41.23 16.42
C ARG A 209 17.70 -41.94 17.78
N ALA A 210 17.66 -41.19 18.88
CA ALA A 210 17.63 -41.77 20.22
C ALA A 210 16.33 -42.56 20.48
N ALA A 211 15.19 -42.05 20.02
CA ALA A 211 13.92 -42.75 20.11
C ALA A 211 13.88 -44.04 19.26
N ALA A 212 14.43 -43.99 18.04
CA ALA A 212 14.56 -45.16 17.18
C ALA A 212 15.48 -46.23 17.80
N GLN A 213 16.59 -45.82 18.42
CA GLN A 213 17.48 -46.74 19.16
C GLN A 213 16.80 -47.36 20.38
N ARG A 214 15.99 -46.61 21.13
CA ARG A 214 15.21 -47.17 22.26
C ARG A 214 14.23 -48.24 21.80
N ARG A 215 13.44 -47.97 20.75
CA ARG A 215 12.53 -48.97 20.15
C ARG A 215 13.29 -50.21 19.66
N MET A 216 14.43 -50.00 19.02
CA MET A 216 15.30 -51.10 18.60
C MET A 216 15.76 -51.96 19.79
N MET A 217 16.12 -51.35 20.92
CA MET A 217 16.52 -52.07 22.14
C MET A 217 15.37 -52.79 22.82
N GLU A 218 14.13 -52.29 22.72
CA GLU A 218 12.91 -52.98 23.21
C GLU A 218 12.60 -54.24 22.40
N ASP A 219 13.03 -54.31 21.14
CA ASP A 219 12.82 -55.47 20.28
C ASP A 219 13.96 -56.52 20.37
N VAL A 220 15.10 -56.19 20.99
CA VAL A 220 16.22 -57.13 21.22
C VAL A 220 15.84 -58.35 22.06
N PRO A 221 15.08 -58.24 23.18
CA PRO A 221 14.67 -59.41 23.98
C PRO A 221 13.75 -60.39 23.25
N LYS A 222 13.14 -60.00 22.12
CA LYS A 222 12.26 -60.84 21.31
C LYS A 222 13.01 -61.64 20.24
N ALA A 223 14.34 -61.45 20.13
CA ALA A 223 15.17 -62.15 19.16
C ALA A 223 15.60 -63.52 19.70
N ASP A 224 15.61 -64.51 18.82
CA ASP A 224 15.96 -65.89 19.15
C ASP A 224 17.48 -66.12 19.09
N VAL A 225 18.17 -65.45 18.17
CA VAL A 225 19.63 -65.56 18.00
C VAL A 225 20.25 -64.20 17.70
N ILE A 226 21.41 -63.93 18.32
CA ILE A 226 22.24 -62.77 18.04
C ILE A 226 23.50 -63.22 17.32
N VAL A 227 23.70 -62.74 16.09
CA VAL A 227 24.90 -62.99 15.29
C VAL A 227 25.81 -61.78 15.40
N THR A 228 26.99 -61.98 16.01
CA THR A 228 27.98 -60.92 16.21
C THR A 228 29.19 -61.15 15.31
N ASN A 229 29.57 -60.14 14.53
CA ASN A 229 30.91 -60.04 13.96
C ASN A 229 31.79 -59.28 14.98
N PRO A 230 32.82 -59.91 15.58
CA PRO A 230 33.56 -59.41 16.73
C PRO A 230 34.11 -57.98 16.63
N THR A 231 34.31 -57.47 15.41
CA THR A 231 34.98 -56.18 15.20
C THR A 231 34.06 -55.08 14.66
N HIS A 232 32.85 -55.39 14.18
CA HIS A 232 32.08 -54.38 13.43
C HIS A 232 30.57 -54.35 13.70
N TYR A 233 29.87 -55.49 13.77
CA TYR A 233 28.41 -55.47 13.74
C TYR A 233 27.78 -56.57 14.59
N SER A 234 26.61 -56.29 15.15
CA SER A 234 25.76 -57.29 15.79
C SER A 234 24.35 -57.18 15.21
N VAL A 235 23.78 -58.33 14.82
CA VAL A 235 22.45 -58.43 14.22
C VAL A 235 21.62 -59.43 15.02
N ALA A 236 20.45 -59.00 15.48
CA ALA A 236 19.50 -59.84 16.19
C ALA A 236 18.44 -60.35 15.21
N LEU A 237 18.27 -61.68 15.16
CA LEU A 237 17.35 -62.37 14.26
C LEU A 237 16.24 -63.03 15.09
N GLN A 238 15.01 -62.95 14.59
CA GLN A 238 13.87 -63.68 15.10
C GLN A 238 13.38 -64.67 14.03
N TYR A 239 13.08 -65.89 14.45
CA TYR A 239 12.61 -66.96 13.58
C TYR A 239 11.65 -67.89 14.33
N ASP A 240 10.40 -67.92 13.86
CA ASP A 240 9.38 -68.86 14.33
C ASP A 240 9.09 -69.88 13.21
N GLU A 241 9.52 -71.13 13.42
CA GLU A 241 9.38 -72.24 12.46
C GLU A 241 7.94 -72.48 12.00
N ASN A 242 6.94 -72.13 12.81
CA ASN A 242 5.53 -72.38 12.49
C ASN A 242 4.87 -71.24 11.71
N LYS A 243 5.50 -70.06 11.64
CA LYS A 243 4.89 -68.84 11.09
C LYS A 243 5.76 -68.08 10.09
N MET A 244 7.06 -68.35 10.03
CA MET A 244 8.00 -67.55 9.24
C MET A 244 8.73 -68.42 8.19
N SER A 245 8.67 -68.00 6.92
CA SER A 245 9.42 -68.64 5.83
C SER A 245 10.90 -68.23 5.78
N ALA A 246 11.29 -67.17 6.50
CA ALA A 246 12.67 -66.70 6.61
C ALA A 246 12.87 -65.89 7.90
N PRO A 247 14.09 -65.90 8.48
CA PRO A 247 14.41 -65.13 9.68
C PRO A 247 14.32 -63.62 9.41
N LYS A 248 13.74 -62.87 10.35
CA LYS A 248 13.59 -61.42 10.25
C LYS A 248 14.64 -60.71 11.11
N VAL A 249 15.25 -59.65 10.56
CA VAL A 249 16.15 -58.78 11.31
C VAL A 249 15.33 -57.86 12.21
N VAL A 250 15.54 -57.98 13.51
CA VAL A 250 14.78 -57.25 14.54
C VAL A 250 15.57 -56.06 15.08
N ALA A 251 16.89 -56.22 15.24
CA ALA A 251 17.78 -55.13 15.65
C ALA A 251 19.14 -55.24 14.95
N LYS A 252 19.80 -54.11 14.71
CA LYS A 252 21.18 -54.04 14.21
C LYS A 252 21.98 -52.95 14.93
N GLY A 253 23.16 -53.29 15.42
CA GLY A 253 24.03 -52.37 16.14
C GLY A 253 25.46 -52.40 15.60
N LEU A 254 26.13 -51.25 15.68
CA LEU A 254 27.58 -51.15 15.59
C LEU A 254 28.16 -51.40 16.98
N ILE A 255 29.15 -52.28 17.08
CA ILE A 255 29.84 -52.53 18.36
C ILE A 255 30.70 -51.31 18.67
N ASN A 256 30.33 -50.58 19.72
CA ASN A 256 31.14 -49.48 20.21
C ASN A 256 32.29 -50.08 21.04
N SER A 257 33.53 -49.87 20.62
CA SER A 257 34.75 -50.48 21.20
C SER A 257 34.94 -50.21 22.71
N ALA A 258 34.22 -49.24 23.28
CA ALA A 258 34.20 -48.95 24.71
C ALA A 258 33.33 -49.91 25.55
N ALA A 259 32.39 -50.65 24.96
CA ALA A 259 31.56 -51.63 25.69
C ALA A 259 32.27 -52.98 25.83
N HIS A 260 33.11 -53.35 24.85
CA HIS A 260 33.86 -54.61 24.84
C HIS A 260 34.94 -54.70 25.94
N SER A 261 35.37 -53.56 26.51
CA SER A 261 36.37 -53.54 27.59
C SER A 261 35.79 -53.72 28.99
N ARG A 262 34.46 -53.73 29.17
CA ARG A 262 33.81 -53.95 30.46
C ARG A 262 33.45 -55.41 30.75
N ASP A 263 33.32 -56.24 29.73
CA ASP A 263 32.94 -57.66 29.86
C ASP A 263 34.15 -58.60 30.05
N ARG A 264 35.36 -58.04 30.20
CA ARG A 264 36.61 -58.77 30.48
C ARG A 264 37.18 -58.48 31.88
N ARG A 265 36.37 -58.06 32.84
CA ARG A 265 36.76 -57.95 34.26
C ARG A 265 35.81 -58.73 35.14
#